data_AF-A0A847KLU4-F1
#
_entry.id   AF-A0A847KLU4-F1
#
_cell.length_a   1.000
_cell.length_b   1.000
_cell.length_c   1.000
_cell.angle_alpha   90.00
_cell.angle_beta   90.00
_cell.angle_gamma   90.00
#
_symmetry.space_group_name_H-M   'P 1'
#
loop_
_entity.id
_entity.type
_entity.pdbx_description
1 polymer ?
#
loop_
_entity_poly.entity_id
_entity_poly.type
_entity_poly.pdbx_seq_one_letter_code
_entity_poly.pdbx_strand_id
1 'polypeptide(L)'
;LNTASGATWVSIHHGGGVGMGRSIHAGQVCVADGTELAAAKLERVLTNDPGTGVMRHVDAGYEHAAEVARERGVRIPMWEGAGTPTR
;
A
#
# COMPACT_ATOMS: atom_id res chain seq x y z
N LEU A 1 2.56 -6.28 -4.18
CA LEU A 1 2.79 -4.92 -4.73
C LEU A 1 4.24 -4.45 -4.55
N ASN A 2 4.83 -4.59 -3.37
CA ASN A 2 6.22 -4.14 -3.11
C ASN A 2 7.27 -4.77 -4.03
N THR A 3 7.13 -6.05 -4.39
CA THR A 3 8.00 -6.69 -5.40
C THR A 3 7.96 -5.97 -6.75
N ALA A 4 6.75 -5.68 -7.25
CA ALA A 4 6.56 -4.94 -8.51
C ALA A 4 6.99 -3.47 -8.40
N SER A 5 6.95 -2.89 -7.19
CA SER A 5 7.37 -1.51 -6.93
C SER A 5 8.90 -1.37 -6.83
N GLY A 6 9.63 -2.48 -6.69
CA GLY A 6 11.09 -2.51 -6.72
C GLY A 6 11.77 -2.60 -5.36
N ALA A 7 11.07 -3.05 -4.31
CA ALA A 7 11.69 -3.31 -3.01
C ALA A 7 12.93 -4.22 -3.14
N THR A 8 13.95 -3.96 -2.33
CA THR A 8 15.22 -4.71 -2.40
C THR A 8 15.00 -6.15 -1.95
N TRP A 9 14.18 -6.37 -0.93
CA TRP A 9 13.62 -7.67 -0.61
C TRP A 9 12.21 -7.55 -0.03
N VAL A 10 11.44 -8.63 -0.18
CA VAL A 10 10.07 -8.77 0.30
C VAL A 10 9.96 -10.11 1.00
N SER A 11 9.18 -10.15 2.08
CA SER A 11 8.91 -11.37 2.83
C SER A 11 7.41 -11.57 3.04
N ILE A 12 6.99 -12.83 3.13
CA ILE A 12 5.63 -13.23 3.51
C ILE A 12 5.78 -14.27 4.60
N HIS A 13 5.24 -13.98 5.78
CA HIS A 13 5.40 -14.80 6.97
C HIS A 13 4.03 -15.27 7.48
N HIS A 14 4.02 -16.46 8.08
CA HIS A 14 2.85 -17.04 8.73
C HIS A 14 3.05 -17.08 10.25
N GLY A 15 2.02 -16.65 11.00
CA GLY A 15 1.89 -16.81 12.43
C GLY A 15 2.79 -15.93 13.30
N GLY A 16 3.40 -14.87 12.75
CA GLY A 16 4.16 -13.92 13.56
C GLY A 16 3.27 -13.23 14.61
N GLY A 17 3.80 -13.07 15.82
CA GLY A 17 3.11 -12.50 16.98
C GLY A 17 2.10 -13.44 17.64
N VAL A 18 1.14 -13.98 16.87
CA VAL A 18 -0.06 -14.65 17.40
C VAL A 18 -0.04 -16.19 17.28
N GLY A 19 0.99 -16.77 16.66
CA GLY A 19 1.17 -18.21 16.49
C GLY A 19 0.60 -18.75 15.17
N MET A 20 0.92 -20.02 14.88
CA MET A 20 0.53 -20.70 13.63
C MET A 20 -0.99 -20.72 13.45
N GLY A 21 -1.45 -20.41 12.24
CA GLY A 21 -2.85 -20.44 11.82
C GLY A 21 -3.63 -19.15 12.09
N ARG A 22 -2.99 -18.11 12.64
CA ARG A 22 -3.69 -16.90 13.14
C ARG A 22 -3.30 -15.59 12.46
N SER A 23 -2.22 -15.55 11.69
CA SER A 23 -1.82 -14.36 10.94
C SER A 23 -1.05 -14.72 9.67
N ILE A 24 -1.28 -13.92 8.63
CA ILE A 24 -0.39 -13.80 7.48
C ILE A 24 -0.03 -12.33 7.41
N HIS A 25 1.27 -12.02 7.32
CA HIS A 25 1.74 -10.65 7.15
C HIS A 25 2.91 -10.61 6.17
N ALA A 26 3.11 -9.44 5.58
CA ALA A 26 4.17 -9.21 4.62
C ALA A 26 5.09 -8.10 5.13
N GLY A 27 6.38 -8.25 4.86
CA GLY A 27 7.40 -7.25 5.11
C GLY A 27 8.08 -6.83 3.80
N GLN A 28 8.65 -5.64 3.78
CA GLN A 28 9.49 -5.16 2.69
C GLN A 28 10.65 -4.35 3.26
N VAL A 29 11.75 -4.32 2.51
CA VAL A 29 12.82 -3.35 2.75
C VAL A 29 13.32 -2.80 1.42
N CYS A 30 13.64 -1.50 1.40
CA CYS A 30 14.32 -0.82 0.31
C CYS A 30 15.67 -0.28 0.78
N VAL A 31 16.66 -0.34 -0.10
CA VAL A 31 17.98 0.26 0.13
C VAL A 31 18.06 1.61 -0.58
N ALA A 32 18.44 2.64 0.16
CA ALA A 32 18.77 3.96 -0.37
C ALA A 32 20.30 4.04 -0.55
N ASP A 33 20.80 3.60 -1.70
CA ASP A 33 22.24 3.56 -1.99
C ASP A 33 22.77 4.83 -2.70
N GLY A 34 21.93 5.84 -2.88
CA GLY A 34 22.27 7.10 -3.54
C GLY A 34 22.17 7.09 -5.06
N THR A 35 21.75 5.98 -5.68
CA THR A 35 21.54 5.91 -7.14
C THR A 35 20.17 6.45 -7.56
N GLU A 36 20.07 6.93 -8.79
CA GLU A 36 18.80 7.32 -9.42
C GLU A 36 17.78 6.17 -9.48
N LEU A 37 18.27 4.94 -9.67
CA LEU A 37 17.41 3.75 -9.63
C LEU A 37 16.82 3.53 -8.23
N ALA A 38 17.61 3.68 -7.17
CA ALA A 38 17.12 3.57 -5.81
C ALA A 38 16.10 4.69 -5.50
N ALA A 39 16.32 5.92 -5.97
CA ALA A 39 15.35 7.01 -5.83
C ALA A 39 13.99 6.64 -6.46
N ALA A 40 13.98 6.16 -7.71
CA ALA A 40 12.75 5.75 -8.39
C ALA A 40 12.04 4.56 -7.72
N LYS A 41 12.81 3.60 -7.16
CA LYS A 41 12.26 2.48 -6.38
C LYS A 41 11.64 2.96 -5.06
N LEU A 42 12.34 3.84 -4.34
CA LEU A 42 11.88 4.39 -3.06
C LEU A 42 10.58 5.18 -3.23
N GLU A 43 10.51 6.04 -4.25
CA GLU A 43 9.28 6.78 -4.57
C GLU A 43 8.09 5.84 -4.72
N ARG A 44 8.24 4.77 -5.51
CA ARG A 44 7.17 3.80 -5.75
C ARG A 44 6.84 2.98 -4.52
N VAL A 45 7.84 2.41 -3.84
CA VAL A 45 7.59 1.53 -2.69
C VAL A 45 7.01 2.31 -1.52
N LEU A 46 7.56 3.48 -1.19
CA LEU A 46 7.09 4.29 -0.06
C LEU A 46 5.76 5.01 -0.35
N THR A 47 5.33 5.07 -1.62
CA THR A 47 3.95 5.46 -1.97
C THR A 47 2.99 4.27 -1.89
N ASN A 48 3.35 3.16 -2.52
CA ASN A 48 2.46 2.02 -2.71
C ASN A 48 2.22 1.22 -1.43
N ASP A 49 3.26 1.01 -0.60
CA ASP A 49 3.17 0.22 0.63
C ASP A 49 2.15 0.80 1.62
N PRO A 50 2.27 2.06 2.09
CA PRO A 50 1.25 2.69 2.92
C PRO A 50 -0.06 2.91 2.16
N GLY A 51 -0.01 3.17 0.84
CA GLY A 51 -1.18 3.28 -0.02
C GLY A 51 -2.08 2.03 0.06
N THR A 52 -1.51 0.82 0.14
CA THR A 52 -2.30 -0.40 0.35
C THR A 52 -3.01 -0.44 1.70
N GLY A 53 -2.40 0.13 2.74
CA GLY A 53 -3.02 0.29 4.05
C GLY A 53 -4.26 1.20 3.97
N VAL A 54 -4.16 2.33 3.28
CA VAL A 54 -5.30 3.23 3.04
C VAL A 54 -6.38 2.52 2.23
N MET A 55 -6.03 1.92 1.08
CA MET A 55 -6.99 1.18 0.23
C MET A 55 -7.75 0.10 1.02
N ARG A 56 -7.05 -0.67 1.84
CA ARG A 56 -7.65 -1.72 2.68
C ARG A 56 -8.69 -1.15 3.65
N HIS A 57 -8.39 -0.04 4.31
CA HIS A 57 -9.31 0.56 5.28
C HIS A 57 -10.47 1.31 4.61
N VAL A 58 -10.26 1.86 3.41
CA VAL A 58 -11.35 2.38 2.57
C VAL A 58 -12.33 1.26 2.23
N ASP A 59 -11.83 0.12 1.75
CA ASP A 59 -12.65 -1.04 1.38
C ASP A 59 -13.45 -1.58 2.59
N ALA A 60 -12.85 -1.54 3.79
CA ALA A 60 -13.53 -1.91 5.02
C ALA A 60 -14.54 -0.87 5.54
N GLY A 61 -14.72 0.28 4.87
CA GLY A 61 -15.73 1.29 5.19
C GLY A 61 -15.30 2.37 6.20
N TYR A 62 -14.00 2.54 6.46
CA TYR A 62 -13.53 3.58 7.39
C TYR A 62 -13.54 4.96 6.73
N GLU A 63 -14.37 5.88 7.24
CA GLU A 63 -14.52 7.24 6.71
C GLU A 63 -13.20 8.01 6.67
N HIS A 64 -12.41 7.94 7.75
CA HIS A 64 -11.11 8.61 7.82
C HIS A 64 -10.14 8.12 6.73
N ALA A 65 -10.15 6.82 6.41
CA ALA A 65 -9.32 6.30 5.32
C ALA A 65 -9.79 6.83 3.96
N ALA A 66 -11.10 7.03 3.79
CA ALA A 66 -11.67 7.61 2.58
C ALA A 66 -11.35 9.11 2.42
N GLU A 67 -11.24 9.85 3.52
CA GLU A 67 -10.73 11.23 3.53
C GLU A 67 -9.26 11.26 3.10
N VAL A 68 -8.42 10.44 3.73
CA VAL A 68 -6.98 10.33 3.41
C VAL A 68 -6.79 9.91 1.95
N ALA A 69 -7.57 8.97 1.44
CA ALA A 69 -7.50 8.53 0.04
C ALA A 69 -7.78 9.69 -0.93
N ARG A 70 -8.79 10.54 -0.65
CA ARG A 70 -9.10 11.73 -1.46
C ARG A 70 -8.01 12.79 -1.35
N GLU A 71 -7.54 13.08 -0.13
CA GLU A 71 -6.50 14.09 0.13
C GLU A 71 -5.18 13.74 -0.58
N ARG A 72 -4.79 12.46 -0.54
CA ARG A 72 -3.49 11.98 -1.04
C ARG A 72 -3.56 11.40 -2.46
N GLY A 73 -4.73 11.43 -3.10
CA GLY A 73 -4.91 10.94 -4.48
C GLY A 73 -4.75 9.42 -4.62
N VAL A 74 -5.07 8.64 -3.58
CA VAL A 74 -5.08 7.17 -3.67
C VAL A 74 -6.24 6.76 -4.56
N ARG A 75 -5.94 6.11 -5.69
CA ARG A 75 -6.95 5.68 -6.65
C ARG A 75 -7.78 4.52 -6.10
N ILE A 76 -9.10 4.70 -6.02
CA ILE A 76 -10.06 3.67 -5.60
C ILE A 76 -10.99 3.33 -6.78
N PRO A 77 -10.70 2.28 -7.56
CA PRO A 77 -11.46 1.97 -8.79
C PRO A 77 -12.97 1.76 -8.56
N MET A 78 -13.36 1.25 -7.39
CA MET A 78 -14.77 1.03 -7.06
C MET A 78 -15.59 2.33 -6.96
N TRP A 79 -14.94 3.48 -6.79
CA TRP A 79 -15.61 4.79 -6.84
C TRP A 79 -15.75 5.34 -8.25
N GLU A 80 -15.03 4.79 -9.24
CA GLU A 80 -15.01 5.29 -10.62
C GLU A 80 -16.19 4.73 -11.46
N GLY A 81 -16.77 3.59 -11.05
CA GLY A 81 -17.83 2.89 -11.78
C GLY A 81 -19.28 3.23 -11.35
N ALA A 82 -19.47 3.84 -10.19
CA ALA A 82 -20.74 4.46 -9.83
C ALA A 82 -20.69 5.89 -10.34
N GLY A 83 -21.41 6.21 -11.42
CA GLY A 83 -21.39 7.54 -12.04
C GLY A 83 -21.38 8.66 -11.01
N THR A 84 -20.22 9.29 -10.83
CA THR A 84 -20.06 10.42 -9.93
C THR A 84 -20.81 11.61 -10.52
N PRO A 85 -21.80 12.21 -9.84
CA PRO A 85 -22.16 13.58 -10.15
C PRO A 85 -20.93 14.42 -9.81
N THR A 86 -20.35 15.04 -10.83
CA THR A 86 -19.36 16.10 -10.69
C THR A 86 -19.82 17.11 -9.63
N ARG A 87 -18.99 17.30 -8.60
CA ARG A 87 -18.91 18.56 -7.87
C ARG A 87 -17.44 18.93 -7.73
#